data_AF-A0A7J8DUQ5-F1
#
_entry.id   AF-A0A7J8DUQ5-F1
#
_cell.length_a   1.000
_cell.length_b   1.000
_cell.length_c   1.000
_cell.angle_alpha   90.00
_cell.angle_beta   90.00
_cell.angle_gamma   90.00
#
_symmetry.space_group_name_H-M   'P 1'
#
loop_
_entity.id
_entity.type
_entity.pdbx_description
1 polymer ?
#
loop_
_entity_poly.entity_id
_entity_poly.type
_entity_poly.pdbx_seq_one_letter_code
_entity_poly.pdbx_strand_id
1 'polypeptide(L)'
;MVMEGCGARVAMAVWSTSKITAVTVFLQLVLPRVSQAQTFSFPFRKPETCGHNQYFDISALSCVPCGANQRQDAQGTSCVCLPGFQMISNNGGADIICKKCPEDRKGVTKDGWNCTSCPGSLTAEGKCHCPTGHILVERNVDGTLLSQATCKLCDGKEYTFTVANALGNR
;
A
#
# COMPACT_ATOMS: atom_id res chain seq x y z
N MET A 1 88.26 -58.56 -17.06
CA MET A 1 86.80 -58.63 -16.87
C MET A 1 86.43 -57.43 -16.01
N VAL A 2 85.83 -56.34 -16.51
CA VAL A 2 84.55 -56.18 -17.25
C VAL A 2 83.42 -56.86 -16.44
N MET A 3 82.32 -56.24 -16.00
CA MET A 3 81.75 -54.89 -16.11
C MET A 3 80.76 -54.68 -14.94
N GLU A 4 80.43 -53.42 -14.65
CA GLU A 4 79.28 -52.96 -13.86
C GLU A 4 77.92 -53.56 -14.29
N GLY A 5 76.96 -53.58 -13.36
CA GLY A 5 75.51 -53.63 -13.62
C GLY A 5 74.78 -53.00 -12.42
N CYS A 6 74.46 -51.70 -12.44
CA CYS A 6 73.31 -51.01 -13.01
C CYS A 6 72.00 -51.21 -12.21
N GLY A 7 71.70 -50.23 -11.33
CA GLY A 7 70.40 -50.05 -10.71
C GLY A 7 69.46 -49.24 -11.60
N ALA A 8 68.24 -49.74 -11.78
CA ALA A 8 67.20 -49.03 -12.52
C ALA A 8 66.55 -47.94 -11.65
N ARG A 9 66.72 -46.67 -12.05
CA ARG A 9 65.86 -45.56 -11.60
C ARG A 9 64.82 -45.28 -12.67
N VAL A 10 63.54 -45.34 -12.29
CA VAL A 10 62.41 -44.94 -13.12
C VAL A 10 62.36 -43.40 -13.19
N ALA A 11 62.32 -42.86 -14.41
CA ALA A 11 62.13 -41.44 -14.67
C ALA A 11 60.65 -41.09 -14.57
N MET A 12 60.30 -40.14 -13.69
CA MET A 12 58.96 -39.54 -13.62
C MET A 12 58.90 -38.32 -14.56
N ALA A 13 57.91 -38.30 -15.44
CA ALA A 13 57.68 -37.19 -16.36
C ALA A 13 57.22 -35.94 -15.60
N VAL A 14 57.90 -34.82 -15.81
CA VAL A 14 57.54 -33.49 -15.31
C VAL A 14 56.49 -32.90 -16.24
N TRP A 15 55.22 -32.94 -15.83
CA TRP A 15 54.15 -32.23 -16.55
C TRP A 15 54.19 -30.73 -16.22
N SER A 16 54.00 -29.89 -17.25
CA SER A 16 54.14 -28.43 -17.20
C SER A 16 53.12 -27.78 -16.25
N THR A 17 53.56 -27.48 -15.03
CA THR A 17 52.75 -26.88 -13.94
C THR A 17 52.42 -25.40 -14.20
N SER A 18 53.16 -24.70 -15.07
CA SER A 18 53.05 -23.25 -15.22
C SER A 18 51.71 -22.74 -15.80
N LYS A 19 51.06 -23.50 -16.70
CA LYS A 19 49.78 -23.07 -17.29
C LYS A 19 48.61 -23.20 -16.32
N ILE A 20 48.66 -24.21 -15.44
CA ILE A 20 47.62 -24.48 -14.44
C ILE A 20 47.65 -23.41 -13.36
N THR A 21 48.86 -23.04 -12.88
CA THR A 21 49.04 -22.01 -11.86
C THR A 21 48.59 -20.63 -12.33
N ALA A 22 48.87 -20.26 -13.59
CA ALA A 22 48.42 -18.97 -14.14
C ALA A 22 46.89 -18.89 -14.24
N VAL A 23 46.23 -19.97 -14.66
CA VAL A 23 44.77 -20.04 -14.75
C VAL A 23 44.11 -20.01 -13.37
N THR A 24 44.66 -20.71 -12.37
CA THR A 24 44.13 -20.66 -10.99
C THR A 24 44.32 -19.27 -10.36
N VAL A 25 45.46 -18.61 -10.60
CA VAL A 25 45.68 -17.22 -10.15
C VAL A 25 44.72 -16.25 -10.83
N PHE A 26 44.49 -16.38 -12.13
CA PHE A 26 43.49 -15.56 -12.85
C PHE A 26 42.07 -15.80 -12.32
N LEU A 27 41.68 -17.05 -12.08
CA LEU A 27 40.37 -17.39 -11.55
C LEU A 27 40.17 -16.80 -10.14
N GLN A 28 41.19 -16.88 -9.28
CA GLN A 28 41.21 -16.31 -7.93
C GLN A 28 41.16 -14.77 -7.93
N LEU A 29 41.69 -14.10 -8.95
CA LEU A 29 41.63 -12.63 -9.08
C LEU A 29 40.26 -12.14 -9.59
N VAL A 30 39.55 -12.95 -10.38
CA VAL A 30 38.26 -12.57 -11.00
C VAL A 30 37.08 -12.91 -10.08
N LEU A 31 37.09 -14.04 -9.39
CA LEU A 31 36.00 -14.50 -8.50
C LEU A 31 35.58 -13.51 -7.38
N PRO A 32 36.49 -12.85 -6.62
CA PRO A 32 36.08 -11.99 -5.53
C PRO A 32 35.41 -10.69 -6.00
N ARG A 33 35.57 -10.30 -7.27
CA ARG A 33 34.88 -9.13 -7.85
C ARG A 33 33.43 -9.40 -8.22
N VAL A 34 33.03 -10.67 -8.36
CA VAL A 34 31.67 -11.07 -8.77
C VAL A 34 30.78 -11.41 -7.56
N SER A 35 31.38 -11.71 -6.40
CA SER A 35 30.68 -12.27 -5.24
C SER A 35 30.14 -11.25 -4.23
N GLN A 36 30.03 -9.97 -4.58
CA GLN A 36 29.45 -8.97 -3.69
C GLN A 36 27.91 -9.04 -3.74
N ALA A 37 27.33 -10.07 -3.12
CA ALA A 37 25.89 -10.12 -2.87
C ALA A 37 25.55 -9.10 -1.76
N GLN A 38 24.76 -8.08 -2.09
CA GLN A 38 24.25 -7.17 -1.06
C GLN A 38 23.12 -7.87 -0.29
N THR A 39 23.38 -8.20 0.97
CA THR A 39 22.35 -8.69 1.90
C THR A 39 21.62 -7.49 2.49
N PHE A 40 20.36 -7.32 2.08
CA PHE A 40 19.44 -6.37 2.70
C PHE A 40 18.61 -7.08 3.77
N SER A 41 18.67 -6.60 5.01
CA SER A 41 17.79 -7.03 6.08
C SER A 41 16.82 -5.90 6.41
N PHE A 42 15.54 -6.09 6.11
CA PHE A 42 14.50 -5.14 6.54
C PHE A 42 14.00 -5.57 7.93
N PRO A 43 14.00 -4.67 8.93
CA PRO A 43 13.39 -4.98 10.21
C PRO A 43 11.91 -5.25 9.99
N PHE A 44 11.42 -6.39 10.46
CA PHE A 44 10.02 -6.74 10.36
C PHE A 44 9.18 -5.72 11.15
N ARG A 45 8.40 -4.92 10.43
CA ARG A 45 7.45 -3.95 10.99
C ARG A 45 6.04 -4.33 10.55
N LYS A 46 5.09 -4.15 11.44
CA LYS A 46 3.67 -4.34 11.16
C LYS A 46 2.93 -2.99 11.20
N PRO A 47 1.76 -2.86 10.56
CA PRO A 47 0.96 -1.63 10.64
C PRO A 47 0.73 -1.14 12.08
N GLU A 48 0.50 -2.06 13.02
CA GLU A 48 0.23 -1.72 14.42
C GLU A 48 1.47 -1.18 15.17
N THR A 49 2.65 -1.31 14.58
CA THR A 49 3.91 -0.78 15.14
C THR A 49 4.23 0.65 14.68
N CYS A 50 3.45 1.19 13.74
CA CYS A 50 3.57 2.58 13.31
C CYS A 50 2.89 3.53 14.32
N GLY A 51 3.40 4.75 14.45
CA GLY A 51 2.79 5.75 15.32
C GLY A 51 1.42 6.21 14.80
N HIS A 52 0.58 6.79 15.67
CA HIS A 52 -0.82 7.17 15.37
C HIS A 52 -1.05 8.10 14.16
N ASN A 53 0.00 8.79 13.68
CA ASN A 53 -0.06 9.65 12.50
C ASN A 53 0.85 9.15 11.37
N GLN A 54 1.13 7.85 11.35
CA GLN A 54 1.92 7.17 10.34
C GLN A 54 1.11 6.00 9.79
N TYR A 55 1.37 5.65 8.54
CA TYR A 55 0.86 4.43 7.93
C TYR A 55 2.03 3.53 7.54
N PHE A 56 1.76 2.24 7.43
CA PHE A 56 2.72 1.29 6.91
C PHE A 56 2.66 1.26 5.38
N ASP A 57 3.70 1.81 4.75
CA ASP A 57 3.89 1.72 3.30
C ASP A 57 4.45 0.34 2.97
N ILE A 58 3.59 -0.51 2.40
CA ILE A 58 3.95 -1.87 1.98
C ILE A 58 4.99 -1.91 0.88
N SER A 59 5.13 -0.84 0.09
CA SER A 59 6.10 -0.77 -1.02
C SER A 59 7.50 -0.46 -0.49
N ALA A 60 7.57 0.40 0.52
CA ALA A 60 8.81 0.75 1.21
C ALA A 60 9.13 -0.13 2.42
N LEU A 61 8.19 -0.99 2.83
CA LEU A 61 8.24 -1.82 4.05
C LEU A 61 8.57 -0.99 5.31
N SER A 62 8.02 0.21 5.42
CA SER A 62 8.36 1.18 6.48
C SER A 62 7.16 2.03 6.93
N CYS A 63 7.28 2.67 8.10
CA CYS A 63 6.28 3.60 8.60
C CYS A 63 6.54 5.01 8.04
N VAL A 64 5.56 5.56 7.34
CA VAL A 64 5.63 6.88 6.69
C VAL A 64 4.61 7.81 7.35
N PRO A 65 4.96 9.06 7.67
CA PRO A 65 3.99 10.02 8.23
C PRO A 65 2.88 10.36 7.22
N CYS A 66 1.66 10.51 7.72
CA CYS A 66 0.58 11.08 6.94
C CYS A 66 0.79 12.59 6.70
N GLY A 67 0.23 13.09 5.60
CA GLY A 67 0.34 14.48 5.19
C GLY A 67 -0.53 15.43 6.01
N ALA A 68 -0.57 16.70 5.60
CA ALA A 68 -1.35 17.73 6.27
C ALA A 68 -2.86 17.43 6.23
N ASN A 69 -3.53 17.58 7.37
CA ASN A 69 -4.96 17.32 7.54
C ASN A 69 -5.36 15.86 7.24
N GLN A 70 -4.45 14.93 7.46
CA GLN A 70 -4.68 13.50 7.33
C GLN A 70 -4.44 12.79 8.67
N ARG A 71 -4.87 11.54 8.74
CA ARG A 71 -4.56 10.56 9.79
C ARG A 71 -4.45 9.17 9.17
N GLN A 72 -3.93 8.21 9.91
CA GLN A 72 -3.98 6.81 9.50
C GLN A 72 -5.43 6.30 9.41
N ASP A 73 -5.68 5.36 8.50
CA ASP A 73 -6.92 4.59 8.46
C ASP A 73 -7.03 3.61 9.64
N ALA A 74 -8.16 2.91 9.74
CA ALA A 74 -8.40 1.95 10.81
C ALA A 74 -7.43 0.75 10.76
N GLN A 75 -6.89 0.45 9.57
CA GLN A 75 -5.97 -0.65 9.31
C GLN A 75 -4.50 -0.26 9.52
N GLY A 76 -4.18 1.04 9.65
CA GLY A 76 -2.81 1.55 9.74
C GLY A 76 -2.01 1.41 8.44
N THR A 77 -2.67 1.19 7.30
CA THR A 77 -2.03 0.89 6.01
C THR A 77 -2.17 2.01 4.98
N SER A 78 -2.99 3.01 5.27
CA SER A 78 -3.14 4.17 4.40
C SER A 78 -3.44 5.43 5.21
N CYS A 79 -3.31 6.58 4.56
CA CYS A 79 -3.77 7.85 5.12
C CYS A 79 -5.17 8.18 4.61
N VAL A 80 -5.96 8.83 5.45
CA VAL A 80 -7.29 9.35 5.14
C VAL A 80 -7.41 10.77 5.67
N CYS A 81 -8.32 11.56 5.10
CA CYS A 81 -8.57 12.90 5.60
C CYS A 81 -9.09 12.89 7.05
N LEU A 82 -8.72 13.92 7.81
CA LEU A 82 -9.26 14.15 9.15
C LEU A 82 -10.79 14.34 9.10
N PRO A 83 -11.50 14.07 10.21
CA PRO A 83 -12.93 14.37 10.33
C PRO A 83 -13.27 15.80 9.89
N GLY A 84 -14.29 15.95 9.05
CA GLY A 84 -14.72 17.25 8.52
C GLY A 84 -13.87 17.80 7.36
N PHE A 85 -12.91 17.01 6.84
CA PHE A 85 -12.15 17.34 5.63
C PHE A 85 -12.57 16.42 4.48
N GLN A 86 -12.87 17.02 3.33
CA GLN A 86 -13.09 16.27 2.09
C GLN A 86 -11.77 16.01 1.38
N MET A 87 -11.73 14.90 0.64
CA MET A 87 -10.66 14.56 -0.29
C MET A 87 -10.81 15.37 -1.58
N ILE A 88 -9.74 16.05 -1.98
CA ILE A 88 -9.67 16.82 -3.23
C ILE A 88 -8.93 16.03 -4.31
N SER A 89 -7.91 15.26 -3.93
CA SER A 89 -7.20 14.36 -4.82
C SER A 89 -6.67 13.16 -4.04
N ASN A 90 -6.52 12.04 -4.74
CA ASN A 90 -5.95 10.83 -4.18
C ASN A 90 -4.76 10.37 -5.04
N ASN A 91 -3.55 10.64 -4.57
CA ASN A 91 -2.31 10.15 -5.19
C ASN A 91 -1.70 8.98 -4.39
N GLY A 92 -2.43 8.44 -3.41
CA GLY A 92 -1.95 7.41 -2.50
C GLY A 92 -1.07 7.95 -1.37
N GLY A 93 -0.90 7.13 -0.33
CA GLY A 93 -0.03 7.43 0.81
C GLY A 93 -0.28 8.81 1.43
N ALA A 94 0.81 9.56 1.64
CA ALA A 94 0.77 10.90 2.20
C ALA A 94 0.39 11.99 1.18
N ASP A 95 0.36 11.68 -0.12
CA ASP A 95 0.12 12.63 -1.22
C ASP A 95 -1.38 12.87 -1.52
N ILE A 96 -2.26 12.34 -0.65
CA ILE A 96 -3.69 12.66 -0.62
C ILE A 96 -3.86 14.14 -0.25
N ILE A 97 -4.71 14.88 -0.95
CA ILE A 97 -4.96 16.29 -0.63
C ILE A 97 -6.32 16.43 0.04
N CYS A 98 -6.34 17.01 1.23
CA CYS A 98 -7.54 17.19 2.04
C CYS A 98 -7.86 18.68 2.23
N LYS A 99 -9.15 19.02 2.18
CA LYS A 99 -9.64 20.39 2.39
C LYS A 99 -10.78 20.40 3.41
N LYS A 100 -10.74 21.35 4.35
CA LYS A 100 -11.80 21.51 5.36
C LYS A 100 -13.13 21.83 4.70
N CYS A 101 -14.20 21.16 5.12
CA CYS A 101 -15.54 21.52 4.72
C CYS A 101 -15.92 22.91 5.26
N PRO A 102 -16.71 23.69 4.49
CA PRO A 102 -17.17 25.00 4.93
C PRO A 102 -18.20 24.85 6.07
N GLU A 103 -18.39 25.91 6.84
CA GLU A 103 -19.21 25.87 8.07
C GLU A 103 -20.70 25.63 7.80
N ASP A 104 -21.21 25.96 6.61
CA ASP A 104 -22.60 25.71 6.17
C ASP A 104 -22.85 24.25 5.73
N ARG A 105 -21.78 23.52 5.36
CA ARG A 105 -21.84 22.15 4.80
C ARG A 105 -20.79 21.26 5.45
N LYS A 106 -20.89 21.09 6.77
CA LYS A 106 -19.90 20.35 7.57
C LYS A 106 -19.87 18.84 7.32
N GLY A 107 -20.89 18.28 6.68
CA GLY A 107 -20.99 16.85 6.43
C GLY A 107 -20.09 16.42 5.29
N VAL A 108 -19.10 15.59 5.58
CA VAL A 108 -18.36 14.87 4.54
C VAL A 108 -19.24 13.71 4.06
N THR A 109 -19.40 13.63 2.74
CA THR A 109 -20.10 12.53 2.08
C THR A 109 -19.51 11.16 2.43
N LYS A 110 -20.31 10.10 2.29
CA LYS A 110 -19.89 8.75 2.66
C LYS A 110 -18.63 8.32 1.92
N ASP A 111 -18.53 8.70 0.63
CA ASP A 111 -17.39 8.47 -0.25
C ASP A 111 -16.12 9.29 0.11
N GLY A 112 -16.28 10.37 0.89
CA GLY A 112 -15.19 11.22 1.36
C GLY A 112 -14.82 12.39 0.43
N TRP A 113 -15.47 12.53 -0.72
CA TRP A 113 -15.01 13.45 -1.78
C TRP A 113 -15.67 14.83 -1.75
N ASN A 114 -16.86 14.92 -1.17
CA ASN A 114 -17.67 16.14 -1.21
C ASN A 114 -18.18 16.54 0.18
N CYS A 115 -18.42 17.84 0.35
CA CYS A 115 -19.09 18.41 1.51
C CYS A 115 -20.58 18.67 1.19
N THR A 116 -21.48 18.33 2.11
CA THR A 116 -22.93 18.54 2.02
C THR A 116 -23.52 18.93 3.38
N SER A 117 -24.71 19.54 3.39
CA SER A 117 -25.44 19.78 4.62
C SER A 117 -26.12 18.49 5.09
N CYS A 118 -26.14 18.23 6.39
CA CYS A 118 -26.81 17.05 6.94
C CYS A 118 -28.24 17.38 7.38
N PRO A 119 -29.19 16.43 7.25
CA PRO A 119 -30.55 16.59 7.78
C PRO A 119 -30.61 16.32 9.30
N GLY A 120 -29.62 15.61 9.83
CA GLY A 120 -29.47 15.26 11.24
C GLY A 120 -28.11 15.65 11.79
N SER A 121 -27.60 14.86 12.73
CA SER A 121 -26.29 15.08 13.34
C SER A 121 -25.14 14.58 12.46
N LEU A 122 -23.93 15.00 12.84
CA LEU A 122 -22.68 14.46 12.31
C LEU A 122 -22.18 13.34 13.21
N THR A 123 -21.51 12.34 12.61
CA THR A 123 -20.72 11.37 13.36
C THR A 123 -19.41 12.01 13.84
N ALA A 124 -18.67 11.31 14.73
CA ALA A 124 -17.34 11.75 15.18
C ALA A 124 -16.33 11.86 14.02
N GLU A 125 -16.56 11.14 12.93
CA GLU A 125 -15.77 11.20 11.69
C GLU A 125 -16.19 12.37 10.77
N GLY A 126 -17.16 13.18 11.18
CA GLY A 126 -17.66 14.31 10.40
C GLY A 126 -18.54 13.92 9.21
N LYS A 127 -19.17 12.74 9.25
CA LYS A 127 -20.10 12.28 8.21
C LYS A 127 -21.55 12.50 8.64
N CYS A 128 -22.47 12.62 7.68
CA CYS A 128 -23.89 12.70 8.02
C CYS A 128 -24.39 11.39 8.65
N HIS A 129 -25.25 11.51 9.67
CA HIS A 129 -25.88 10.39 10.35
C HIS A 129 -27.41 10.45 10.20
N CYS A 130 -28.02 9.30 9.93
CA CYS A 130 -29.46 9.12 9.92
C CYS A 130 -29.91 8.26 11.10
N PRO A 131 -31.12 8.49 11.64
CA PRO A 131 -31.66 7.67 12.72
C PRO A 131 -31.90 6.22 12.26
N THR A 132 -32.00 5.31 13.21
CA THR A 132 -32.28 3.89 12.95
C THR A 132 -33.50 3.70 12.04
N GLY A 133 -33.40 2.76 11.10
CA GLY A 133 -34.45 2.49 10.11
C GLY A 133 -34.44 3.45 8.91
N HIS A 134 -33.55 4.44 8.87
CA HIS A 134 -33.39 5.32 7.71
C HIS A 134 -32.05 5.10 7.00
N ILE A 135 -32.06 5.26 5.68
CA ILE A 135 -30.86 5.30 4.83
C ILE A 135 -30.50 6.74 4.49
N LEU A 136 -29.19 6.99 4.42
CA LEU A 136 -28.63 8.27 4.02
C LEU A 136 -28.53 8.34 2.49
N VAL A 137 -29.08 9.41 1.92
CA VAL A 137 -29.06 9.71 0.48
C VAL A 137 -28.38 11.05 0.28
N GLU A 138 -27.22 11.04 -0.38
CA GLU A 138 -26.38 12.24 -0.62
C GLU A 138 -26.38 12.69 -2.08
N ARG A 139 -26.85 11.83 -3.00
CA ARG A 139 -26.88 12.07 -4.44
C ARG A 139 -28.23 11.68 -5.03
N ASN A 140 -28.58 12.34 -6.13
CA ASN A 140 -29.70 11.94 -6.97
C ASN A 140 -29.37 10.69 -7.81
N VAL A 141 -30.37 10.14 -8.48
CA VAL A 141 -30.25 8.96 -9.35
C VAL A 141 -29.33 9.17 -10.55
N ASP A 142 -29.12 10.42 -10.96
CA ASP A 142 -28.18 10.83 -12.02
C ASP A 142 -26.75 11.03 -11.49
N GLY A 143 -26.51 10.83 -10.19
CA GLY A 143 -25.21 11.01 -9.53
C GLY A 143 -24.93 12.45 -9.05
N THR A 144 -25.82 13.40 -9.32
CA THR A 144 -25.63 14.80 -8.88
C THR A 144 -25.70 14.89 -7.35
N LEU A 145 -24.78 15.67 -6.77
CA LEU A 145 -24.71 15.87 -5.32
C LEU A 145 -25.87 16.72 -4.83
N LEU A 146 -26.54 16.28 -3.77
CA LEU A 146 -27.57 17.05 -3.10
C LEU A 146 -26.96 18.18 -2.27
N SER A 147 -27.59 19.35 -2.29
CA SER A 147 -27.22 20.48 -1.44
C SER A 147 -27.35 20.14 0.05
N GLN A 148 -28.37 19.35 0.39
CA GLN A 148 -28.58 18.76 1.70
C GLN A 148 -28.89 17.27 1.53
N ALA A 149 -28.13 16.41 2.23
CA ALA A 149 -28.42 14.98 2.26
C ALA A 149 -29.80 14.73 2.89
N THR A 150 -30.43 13.61 2.54
CA THR A 150 -31.74 13.23 3.07
C THR A 150 -31.70 11.87 3.73
N CYS A 151 -32.51 11.69 4.77
CA CYS A 151 -32.74 10.40 5.40
C CYS A 151 -34.06 9.84 4.88
N LYS A 152 -34.04 8.66 4.26
CA LYS A 152 -35.24 7.98 3.74
C LYS A 152 -35.53 6.75 4.59
N LEU A 153 -36.78 6.60 5.02
CA LEU A 153 -37.20 5.44 5.80
C LEU A 153 -37.12 4.17 4.93
N CYS A 154 -36.51 3.12 5.46
CA CYS A 154 -36.61 1.78 4.91
C CYS A 154 -37.90 1.14 5.45
N ASP A 155 -38.99 1.25 4.70
CA ASP A 155 -40.28 0.68 5.09
C ASP A 155 -40.37 -0.85 4.89
N GLY A 156 -39.35 -1.46 4.29
CA GLY A 156 -39.27 -2.90 4.04
C GLY A 156 -40.32 -3.42 3.07
N LYS A 157 -41.06 -2.54 2.38
CA LYS A 157 -42.14 -2.92 1.48
C LYS A 157 -41.65 -3.27 0.08
N GLU A 158 -40.44 -2.84 -0.29
CA GLU A 158 -39.81 -3.19 -1.56
C GLU A 158 -38.34 -3.61 -1.36
N TYR A 159 -37.98 -4.80 -1.84
CA TYR A 159 -36.58 -5.17 -2.02
C TYR A 159 -36.03 -4.45 -3.25
N THR A 160 -34.91 -3.75 -3.11
CA THR A 160 -34.27 -2.93 -4.16
C THR A 160 -33.85 -3.74 -5.40
N PHE A 161 -33.83 -5.08 -5.31
CA PHE A 161 -33.51 -5.99 -6.42
C PHE A 161 -34.73 -6.68 -7.06
N THR A 162 -35.95 -6.42 -6.56
CA THR A 162 -37.21 -6.91 -7.16
C THR A 162 -37.99 -5.83 -7.90
N VAL A 163 -37.60 -4.57 -7.75
CA VAL A 163 -38.20 -3.46 -8.50
C VAL A 163 -37.55 -3.41 -9.88
N ALA A 164 -38.36 -3.57 -10.93
CA ALA A 164 -37.87 -3.42 -12.30
C ALA A 164 -37.37 -1.99 -12.52
N ASN A 165 -36.28 -1.83 -13.26
CA ASN A 165 -35.83 -0.49 -13.67
C ASN A 165 -36.94 0.20 -14.48
N ALA A 166 -36.83 1.52 -14.73
CA ALA A 166 -37.81 2.30 -15.50
C ALA A 166 -38.11 1.74 -16.92
N LEU A 167 -37.28 0.82 -17.41
CA LEU A 167 -37.42 0.10 -18.67
C LEU A 167 -38.06 -1.30 -18.54
N GLY A 168 -38.53 -1.69 -17.35
CA GLY A 168 -39.18 -2.98 -17.10
C GLY A 168 -38.24 -4.19 -17.01
N ASN A 169 -36.92 -3.99 -17.14
CA ASN A 169 -35.94 -5.07 -17.23
C ASN A 169 -35.06 -5.16 -15.98
N ARG A 170 -34.59 -6.38 -15.71
CA ARG A 170 -33.67 -6.73 -14.61
C ARG A 170 -32.22 -6.71 -15.07
#